data_AF-A0A951CDR8-F1
#
_entry.id   AF-A0A951CDR8-F1
#
_cell.length_a   1.000
_cell.length_b   1.000
_cell.length_c   1.000
_cell.angle_alpha   90.00
_cell.angle_beta   90.00
_cell.angle_gamma   90.00
#
_symmetry.space_group_name_H-M   'P 1'
#
loop_
_entity.id
_entity.type
_entity.pdbx_description
1 polymer ?
#
loop_
_entity_poly.entity_id
_entity_poly.type
_entity_poly.pdbx_seq_one_letter_code
_entity_poly.pdbx_strand_id
1 'polypeptide(L)' 'MLLLLIILIVLLAGGGGYYGYGRWGYGGGAGVGLGTILLIVLIVYLLGGFQHVAF' A
#
# COMPACT_ATOMS: atom_id res chain seq x y z
N MET A 1 -7.77 17.05 -3.07
CA MET A 1 -8.79 16.00 -2.85
C MET A 1 -8.79 14.97 -3.99
N LEU A 2 -9.09 15.38 -5.23
CA LEU A 2 -9.13 14.50 -6.42
C LEU A 2 -7.80 13.82 -6.77
N LEU A 3 -6.69 14.57 -6.76
CA LEU A 3 -5.36 14.03 -7.06
C LEU A 3 -4.93 12.93 -6.07
N LEU A 4 -5.28 13.10 -4.79
CA LEU A 4 -4.97 12.17 -3.72
C LEU A 4 -5.72 10.84 -3.90
N LEU A 5 -6.99 10.92 -4.33
CA LEU A 5 -7.79 9.74 -4.69
C LEU A 5 -7.21 9.01 -5.91
N ILE A 6 -6.76 9.73 -6.94
CA ILE A 6 -6.15 9.13 -8.14
C ILE A 6 -4.88 8.34 -7.75
N ILE A 7 -4.02 8.94 -6.92
CA ILE A 7 -2.80 8.28 -6.43
C ILE A 7 -3.15 7.02 -5.64
N LEU A 8 -4.16 7.08 -4.77
CA LEU A 8 -4.58 5.95 -3.96
C LEU A 8 -5.13 4.80 -4.81
N ILE A 9 -5.92 5.12 -5.84
CA ILE A 9 -6.43 4.13 -6.81
C ILE A 9 -5.27 3.52 -7.59
N VAL A 10 -4.30 4.30 -8.07
CA VAL A 10 -3.15 3.77 -8.82
C VAL A 10 -2.27 2.87 -7.93
N LEU A 11 -2.05 3.23 -6.67
CA LEU A 11 -1.27 2.40 -5.73
C LEU A 11 -2.00 1.10 -5.37
N LEU A 12 -3.28 1.18 -5.01
CA LEU A 12 -4.07 0.02 -4.59
C LEU A 12 -4.43 -0.89 -5.77
N ALA A 13 -4.86 -0.31 -6.89
CA ALA A 13 -5.22 -1.06 -8.10
C ALA A 13 -3.98 -1.52 -8.88
N GLY A 14 -2.90 -0.74 -8.94
CA GLY A 14 -1.68 -1.09 -9.65
C GLY A 14 -0.80 -2.09 -8.91
N GLY A 15 -0.53 -1.88 -7.61
CA GLY A 15 0.32 -2.77 -6.81
C GLY A 15 -0.42 -4.01 -6.31
N GLY A 16 -1.63 -3.81 -5.76
CA GLY A 16 -2.48 -4.87 -5.24
C GLY A 16 -3.34 -5.51 -6.32
N GLY A 17 -4.30 -4.76 -6.84
CA GLY A 17 -5.38 -5.26 -7.70
C GLY A 17 -4.94 -5.98 -8.98
N TYR A 18 -4.10 -5.36 -9.80
CA TYR A 18 -3.78 -5.83 -11.15
C TYR A 18 -2.73 -6.94 -11.15
N TYR A 19 -1.63 -6.76 -10.40
CA TYR A 19 -0.56 -7.75 -10.28
C TYR A 19 -0.91 -8.92 -9.34
N GLY A 20 -1.63 -8.66 -8.25
CA GLY A 20 -2.04 -9.69 -7.30
C GLY A 20 -3.11 -10.64 -7.88
N TYR A 21 -4.04 -10.12 -8.69
CA TYR A 21 -5.07 -10.93 -9.34
C TYR A 21 -4.48 -11.92 -10.36
N GLY A 22 -3.51 -11.48 -11.17
CA GLY A 22 -2.89 -12.32 -12.20
C GLY A 22 -2.07 -13.51 -11.68
N ARG A 23 -1.46 -13.39 -10.50
CA ARG A 23 -0.67 -14.47 -9.88
C ARG A 23 -1.45 -15.32 -8.86
N TRP A 24 -2.39 -14.72 -8.13
CA TRP A 24 -2.99 -15.33 -6.93
C TRP A 24 -4.53 -15.40 -7.00
N GLY A 25 -5.14 -15.04 -8.13
CA GLY A 25 -6.58 -15.18 -8.37
C GLY A 25 -7.46 -14.22 -7.55
N TYR A 26 -8.73 -14.58 -7.40
CA TYR A 26 -9.74 -13.77 -6.70
C TYR A 26 -9.37 -13.65 -5.21
N GLY A 27 -8.92 -12.46 -4.78
CA GLY A 27 -8.42 -12.18 -3.42
C GLY A 27 -6.92 -11.88 -3.35
N GLY A 28 -6.14 -12.27 -4.38
CA GLY A 28 -4.71 -12.01 -4.49
C GLY A 28 -4.36 -10.52 -4.43
N GLY A 29 -5.20 -9.68 -5.04
CA GLY A 29 -4.97 -8.24 -5.05
C GLY A 29 -5.23 -7.52 -3.73
N ALA A 30 -6.08 -8.08 -2.87
CA ALA A 30 -6.30 -7.55 -1.52
C ALA A 30 -5.08 -7.84 -0.61
N GLY A 31 -4.49 -9.04 -0.72
CA GLY A 31 -3.31 -9.44 0.05
C GLY A 31 -2.05 -8.64 -0.32
N VAL A 32 -1.82 -8.39 -1.61
CA VAL A 32 -0.66 -7.59 -2.06
C VAL A 32 -0.84 -6.10 -1.70
N GLY A 33 -2.06 -5.57 -1.73
CA GLY A 33 -2.37 -4.21 -1.28
C GLY A 33 -2.06 -3.99 0.20
N LEU A 34 -2.54 -4.88 1.08
CA LEU A 34 -2.23 -4.84 2.51
C LEU A 34 -0.73 -5.05 2.78
N GLY A 35 -0.10 -6.01 2.10
CA GLY A 35 1.33 -6.27 2.23
C GLY A 35 2.18 -5.06 1.86
N THR A 36 1.81 -4.33 0.81
CA THR A 36 2.51 -3.10 0.40
C THR A 36 2.37 -2.00 1.44
N ILE A 37 1.17 -1.80 2.00
CA ILE A 37 0.94 -0.82 3.07
C ILE A 37 1.80 -1.16 4.30
N LEU A 38 1.81 -2.43 4.73
CA LEU A 38 2.61 -2.89 5.86
C LEU A 38 4.12 -2.70 5.60
N LEU A 39 4.57 -2.97 4.38
CA LEU A 39 5.98 -2.81 3.99
C LEU A 39 6.39 -1.33 4.02
N ILE A 40 5.54 -0.42 3.53
CA ILE A 40 5.78 1.03 3.61
C ILE A 40 5.83 1.48 5.07
N VAL A 41 4.88 1.07 5.90
CA VAL A 41 4.86 1.38 7.34
C VAL A 41 6.13 0.86 8.02
N LEU A 42 6.57 -0.35 7.68
CA LEU A 42 7.79 -0.94 8.22
C LEU A 42 9.04 -0.15 7.81
N ILE A 43 9.16 0.25 6.54
CA ILE A 43 10.28 1.09 6.07
C ILE A 43 10.29 2.43 6.81
N VAL A 44 9.13 3.11 6.89
CA VAL A 44 9.00 4.38 7.61
C VAL A 44 9.38 4.23 9.08
N TYR A 45 8.99 3.11 9.72
CA TYR A 45 9.39 2.79 11.09
C TYR A 45 10.90 2.61 11.24
N LEU A 46 11.53 1.81 10.37
CA LEU A 46 12.97 1.55 10.42
C LEU A 46 13.81 2.81 10.15
N LEU A 47 13.30 3.75 9.36
CA LEU A 47 13.95 5.03 9.08
C LEU A 47 13.68 6.09 10.17
N GLY A 48 13.00 5.73 11.27
CA GLY A 48 12.72 6.66 12.37
C GLY A 48 11.60 7.66 12.08
N GLY A 49 10.76 7.44 11.07
CA GLY A 49 9.71 8.37 10.66
C GLY A 49 8.64 8.65 11.72
N PHE A 50 8.49 7.78 12.72
CA PHE A 50 7.56 7.99 13.85
C PHE A 50 8.15 8.75 15.03
N GLN A 51 9.44 9.12 15.01
CA GLN A 51 10.12 9.77 16.13
C GLN A 51 9.69 11.23 16.36
N HIS A 52 9.02 11.86 15.38
CA HIS A 52 8.53 13.23 15.48
C HIS A 52 7.00 13.34 15.71
N VAL A 53 6.30 12.22 15.88
CA VAL A 53 4.85 12.21 16.13
C VAL A 53 4.62 12.29 17.63
N ALA A 54 4.82 13.48 18.20
CA ALA A 54 4.46 13.77 19.59
C ALA A 54 2.97 14.14 19.64
N PHE A 55 2.22 13.44 20.49
CA PHE A 55 0.87 13.82 20.92
C PHE A 55 0.96 14.61 22.23
#